data_AF-A0A5C6V2B4-F1
#
_entry.id   AF-A0A5C6V2B4-F1
#
_cell.length_a   1.000
_cell.length_b   1.000
_cell.length_c   1.000
_cell.angle_alpha   90.00
_cell.angle_beta   90.00
_cell.angle_gamma   90.00
#
_symmetry.space_group_name_H-M   'P 1'
#
loop_
_entity.id
_entity.type
_entity.pdbx_description
1 polymer ?
#
loop_
_entity_poly.entity_id
_entity_poly.type
_entity_poly.pdbx_seq_one_letter_code
_entity_poly.pdbx_strand_id
1 'polypeptide(L)'
;MGAQDIVGAITGGLTQTGRLLKLDTPLGADVLLPQRALGFAALGRDSAFTVDVISSRDGIELKSLIAQSVTLWIQQSEQTYRPHHGYVHTARRLGSDSALTSYQIGFTSWLHFLRFRKDARIWQDKTADAILTDVFNAHPQAQGAFRFALSQPLAQRSFCVQYETDWNFCHRLMEAEGLFSYVEQAADGKSHTLVITDDIGTLKPMSLQTVNFYRAGTNSETNAFIQWSGTRTLQSTTLTTRTFDYKSPATAINPKGTSVPTMTTQGDLPAQAEVYEYTGAYTYGAQGRCRQRPSGLAEYD
;
A
#
# COMPACT_ATOMS: atom_id res chain seq x y z
N MET A 1 13.01 30.63 16.89
CA MET A 1 12.56 31.51 15.80
C MET A 1 13.82 32.03 15.12
N GLY A 2 14.12 31.53 13.93
CA GLY A 2 15.35 31.86 13.21
C GLY A 2 15.24 33.19 12.46
N ALA A 3 16.37 33.80 12.11
CA ALA A 3 16.39 35.07 11.37
C ALA A 3 15.62 35.00 10.03
N GLN A 4 15.58 33.82 9.39
CA GLN A 4 14.81 33.59 8.16
C GLN A 4 13.29 33.60 8.39
N ASP A 5 12.82 33.12 9.56
CA ASP A 5 11.39 33.16 9.92
C ASP A 5 10.88 34.60 10.08
N ILE A 6 11.73 35.47 10.65
CA ILE A 6 11.43 36.89 10.86
C ILE A 6 11.39 37.63 9.51
N VAL A 7 12.29 37.32 8.58
CA VAL A 7 12.30 37.92 7.23
C VAL A 7 11.05 37.51 6.43
N GLY A 8 10.63 36.24 6.49
CA GLY A 8 9.39 35.77 5.85
C GLY A 8 8.13 36.41 6.42
N ALA A 9 8.07 36.58 7.74
CA ALA A 9 6.94 37.24 8.42
C ALA A 9 6.88 38.75 8.14
N ILE A 10 8.03 39.42 8.02
CA ILE A 10 8.10 40.88 7.76
C ILE A 10 7.79 41.21 6.28
N THR A 11 8.03 40.28 5.34
CA THR A 11 7.78 40.50 3.91
C THR A 11 6.40 40.04 3.42
N GLY A 12 5.49 39.64 4.32
CA GLY A 12 4.18 39.10 3.92
C GLY A 12 4.29 37.79 3.12
N GLY A 13 5.43 37.10 3.23
CA GLY A 13 5.72 35.87 2.53
C GLY A 13 4.89 34.72 3.11
N LEU A 14 4.36 33.88 2.23
CA LEU A 14 3.74 32.63 2.64
C LEU A 14 4.80 31.72 3.24
N THR A 15 4.63 31.30 4.50
CA THR A 15 5.52 30.35 5.18
C THR A 15 4.77 29.10 5.63
N GLN A 16 5.48 27.97 5.63
CA GLN A 16 5.03 26.70 6.19
C GLN A 16 5.29 26.58 7.70
N THR A 17 5.97 27.54 8.34
CA THR A 17 6.26 27.52 9.77
C THR A 17 4.97 27.54 10.62
N GLY A 18 4.88 26.63 11.59
CA GLY A 18 3.73 26.53 12.51
C GLY A 18 2.44 25.98 11.90
N ARG A 19 2.47 25.47 10.65
CA ARG A 19 1.29 24.89 9.99
C ARG A 19 1.05 23.43 10.38
N LEU A 20 -0.22 23.05 10.42
CA LEU A 20 -0.64 21.65 10.60
C LEU A 20 -0.04 20.73 9.54
N LEU A 21 0.01 21.20 8.29
CA LEU A 21 0.56 20.49 7.15
C LEU A 21 1.79 21.22 6.62
N LYS A 22 2.86 20.48 6.31
CA LYS A 22 4.00 20.96 5.54
C LYS A 22 4.26 20.02 4.38
N LEU A 23 4.81 20.53 3.29
CA LEU A 23 5.11 19.77 2.10
C LEU A 23 6.51 20.12 1.60
N ASP A 24 7.39 19.14 1.66
CA ASP A 24 8.72 19.22 1.05
C ASP A 24 8.63 18.76 -0.39
N THR A 25 9.18 19.57 -1.29
CA THR A 25 9.18 19.34 -2.74
C THR A 25 10.54 19.76 -3.32
N PRO A 26 10.91 19.27 -4.52
CA PRO A 26 12.15 19.67 -5.18
C PRO A 26 12.21 21.16 -5.55
N LEU A 27 11.08 21.88 -5.50
CA LEU A 27 11.03 23.32 -5.79
C LEU A 27 11.59 24.19 -4.66
N GLY A 28 11.86 23.60 -3.49
CA GLY A 28 12.33 24.29 -2.30
C GLY A 28 11.24 24.54 -1.26
N ALA A 29 11.67 25.00 -0.10
CA ALA A 29 10.78 25.37 0.99
C ALA A 29 9.88 26.56 0.61
N ASP A 30 8.68 26.62 1.20
CA ASP A 30 7.74 27.74 1.08
C ASP A 30 7.26 28.09 -0.35
N VAL A 31 7.56 27.26 -1.36
CA VAL A 31 7.05 27.46 -2.73
C VAL A 31 5.63 26.92 -2.88
N LEU A 32 5.36 25.74 -2.34
CA LEU A 32 4.06 25.07 -2.41
C LEU A 32 3.54 24.89 -0.98
N LEU A 33 2.48 25.61 -0.63
CA LEU A 33 1.92 25.57 0.71
C LEU A 33 0.68 24.67 0.74
N PRO A 34 0.70 23.57 1.50
CA PRO A 34 -0.46 22.69 1.60
C PRO A 34 -1.61 23.38 2.34
N GLN A 35 -2.81 23.21 1.79
CA GLN A 35 -4.08 23.68 2.35
C GLN A 35 -4.97 22.52 2.79
N ARG A 36 -4.99 21.45 2.00
CA ARG A 36 -5.78 20.25 2.27
C ARG A 36 -4.99 19.01 1.85
N ALA A 37 -5.05 17.96 2.67
CA ALA A 37 -4.53 16.65 2.31
C ALA A 37 -5.65 15.60 2.46
N LEU A 38 -5.78 14.75 1.45
CA LEU A 38 -6.68 13.60 1.44
C LEU A 38 -5.82 12.36 1.26
N GLY A 39 -5.80 11.49 2.27
CA GLY A 39 -5.02 10.25 2.26
C GLY A 39 -5.93 9.03 2.23
N PHE A 40 -5.56 8.03 1.43
CA PHE A 40 -6.14 6.70 1.46
C PHE A 40 -5.02 5.67 1.65
N ALA A 41 -5.24 4.73 2.55
CA ALA A 41 -4.34 3.60 2.78
C ALA A 41 -5.15 2.34 3.05
N ALA A 42 -4.68 1.22 2.53
CA ALA A 42 -5.26 -0.09 2.77
C ALA A 42 -4.14 -1.13 2.92
N LEU A 43 -4.34 -2.10 3.81
CA LEU A 43 -3.37 -3.18 4.02
C LEU A 43 -3.24 -4.03 2.75
N GLY A 44 -2.01 -4.36 2.35
CA GLY A 44 -1.74 -5.10 1.11
C GLY A 44 -1.93 -4.29 -0.17
N ARG A 45 -2.13 -2.98 -0.07
CA ARG A 45 -2.26 -2.05 -1.20
C ARG A 45 -1.39 -0.82 -0.97
N ASP A 46 -1.22 -0.04 -2.03
CA ASP A 46 -0.47 1.21 -1.96
C ASP A 46 -1.26 2.29 -1.20
N SER A 47 -0.54 3.24 -0.60
CA SER A 47 -1.10 4.41 0.06
C SER A 47 -1.02 5.62 -0.86
N ALA A 48 -2.12 6.32 -1.07
CA ALA A 48 -2.20 7.47 -1.99
C ALA A 48 -2.60 8.73 -1.24
N PHE A 49 -1.94 9.84 -1.56
CA PHE A 49 -2.23 11.15 -0.99
C PHE A 49 -2.49 12.15 -2.12
N THR A 50 -3.54 12.95 -1.96
CA THR A 50 -3.83 14.11 -2.80
C THR A 50 -3.74 15.35 -1.92
N VAL A 51 -2.87 16.28 -2.28
CA VAL A 51 -2.63 17.52 -1.56
C VAL A 51 -2.98 18.70 -2.44
N ASP A 52 -3.91 19.53 -1.98
CA ASP A 52 -4.17 20.82 -2.60
C ASP A 52 -3.21 21.84 -2.00
N VAL A 53 -2.47 22.52 -2.86
CA VAL A 53 -1.41 23.46 -2.50
C VAL A 53 -1.63 24.81 -3.18
N ILE A 54 -1.18 25.88 -2.55
CA ILE A 54 -1.14 27.21 -3.14
C ILE A 54 0.29 27.69 -3.31
N SER A 55 0.53 28.53 -4.31
CA SER A 55 1.81 29.20 -4.54
C SER A 55 1.58 30.64 -4.95
N SER A 56 2.50 31.54 -4.59
CA SER A 56 2.60 32.87 -5.22
C SER A 56 3.21 32.81 -6.62
N ARG A 57 3.76 31.66 -7.03
CA ARG A 57 4.31 31.44 -8.37
C ARG A 57 3.26 30.83 -9.30
N ASP A 58 2.90 31.57 -10.35
CA ASP A 58 1.97 31.09 -11.39
C ASP A 58 2.64 30.22 -12.47
N GLY A 59 3.97 30.36 -12.63
CA GLY A 59 4.74 29.68 -13.69
C GLY A 59 5.35 28.33 -13.32
N ILE A 60 4.79 27.58 -12.36
CA ILE A 60 5.38 26.29 -11.97
C ILE A 60 5.16 25.25 -13.08
N GLU A 61 6.24 24.78 -13.68
CA GLU A 61 6.19 23.74 -14.70
C GLU A 61 5.84 22.38 -14.06
N LEU A 62 4.63 21.87 -14.28
CA LEU A 62 4.16 20.63 -13.66
C LEU A 62 5.06 19.42 -13.93
N LYS A 63 5.72 19.37 -15.09
CA LYS A 63 6.69 18.32 -15.46
C LYS A 63 7.89 18.24 -14.51
N SER A 64 8.24 19.35 -13.83
CA SER A 64 9.35 19.36 -12.86
C SER A 64 8.98 18.68 -11.54
N LEU A 65 7.69 18.42 -11.30
CA LEU A 65 7.20 17.74 -10.10
C LEU A 65 6.99 16.24 -10.34
N ILE A 66 6.61 15.84 -11.56
CA ILE A 66 6.30 14.44 -11.89
C ILE A 66 7.50 13.53 -11.60
N ALA A 67 7.21 12.38 -10.98
CA ALA A 67 8.15 11.35 -10.55
C ALA A 67 9.22 11.81 -9.54
N GLN A 68 9.15 13.04 -9.04
CA GLN A 68 10.03 13.53 -7.99
C GLN A 68 9.56 13.09 -6.60
N SER A 69 10.51 12.98 -5.68
CA SER A 69 10.19 12.71 -4.27
C SER A 69 9.56 13.93 -3.61
N VAL A 70 8.56 13.66 -2.77
CA VAL A 70 7.87 14.65 -1.95
C VAL A 70 7.57 14.06 -0.59
N THR A 71 7.48 14.92 0.42
CA THR A 71 7.16 14.50 1.79
C THR A 71 6.11 15.41 2.38
N LEU A 72 4.96 14.83 2.68
CA LEU A 72 3.91 15.48 3.45
C LEU A 72 4.19 15.27 4.94
N TRP A 73 4.28 16.35 5.69
CA TRP A 73 4.42 16.32 7.14
C TRP A 73 3.10 16.70 7.79
N ILE A 74 2.62 15.84 8.68
CA ILE A 74 1.39 16.06 9.44
C ILE A 74 1.74 16.26 10.90
N GLN A 75 1.39 17.43 11.43
CA GLN A 75 1.60 17.75 12.84
C GLN A 75 0.75 16.83 13.73
N GLN A 76 1.38 16.30 14.77
CA GLN A 76 0.78 15.46 15.79
C GLN A 76 0.42 16.30 17.02
N SER A 77 -0.35 15.73 17.94
CA SER A 77 -0.77 16.38 19.19
C SER A 77 0.38 16.88 20.07
N GLU A 78 1.50 16.17 20.06
CA GLU A 78 2.73 16.50 20.79
C GLU A 78 3.58 17.58 20.09
N GLN A 79 3.02 18.28 19.10
CA GLN A 79 3.73 19.29 18.28
C GLN A 79 4.89 18.73 17.46
N THR A 80 5.01 17.40 17.37
CA THR A 80 5.93 16.69 16.46
C THR A 80 5.29 16.54 15.08
N TYR A 81 6.07 16.20 14.05
CA TYR A 81 5.55 15.95 12.70
C TYR A 81 5.79 14.50 12.31
N ARG A 82 4.81 13.87 11.67
CA ARG A 82 4.96 12.56 11.02
C ARG A 82 5.09 12.73 9.51
N PRO A 83 6.13 12.15 8.89
CA PRO A 83 6.32 12.21 7.44
C PRO A 83 5.50 11.15 6.70
N HIS A 84 5.10 11.52 5.50
CA HIS A 84 4.60 10.63 4.45
C HIS A 84 5.37 10.93 3.17
N HIS A 85 6.45 10.19 2.95
CA HIS A 85 7.30 10.26 1.78
C HIS A 85 6.71 9.43 0.63
N GLY A 86 6.80 9.96 -0.58
CA GLY A 86 6.45 9.25 -1.80
C GLY A 86 6.90 9.99 -3.06
N TYR A 87 6.42 9.52 -4.22
CA TYR A 87 6.72 10.07 -5.52
C TYR A 87 5.46 10.65 -6.16
N VAL A 88 5.59 11.82 -6.77
CA VAL A 88 4.47 12.49 -7.44
C VAL A 88 4.09 11.73 -8.71
N HIS A 89 2.85 11.25 -8.77
CA HIS A 89 2.29 10.62 -9.97
C HIS A 89 1.29 11.53 -10.70
N THR A 90 0.85 12.61 -10.08
CA THR A 90 -0.07 13.57 -10.69
C THR A 90 0.22 14.98 -10.17
N ALA A 91 0.34 15.93 -11.09
CA ALA A 91 0.44 17.35 -10.77
C ALA A 91 -0.55 18.11 -11.66
N ARG A 92 -1.37 18.98 -11.07
CA ARG A 92 -2.43 19.73 -11.77
C ARG A 92 -2.38 21.19 -11.33
N ARG A 93 -2.59 22.13 -12.26
CA ARG A 93 -2.92 23.54 -11.96
C ARG A 93 -4.43 23.67 -11.95
N LEU A 94 -5.01 24.17 -10.85
CA LEU A 94 -6.46 24.29 -10.66
C LEU A 94 -6.98 25.67 -11.05
N GLY A 95 -6.14 26.70 -10.98
CA GLY A 95 -6.51 28.08 -11.31
C GLY A 95 -5.70 29.10 -10.52
N SER A 96 -5.85 30.37 -10.85
CA SER A 96 -5.20 31.49 -10.15
C SER A 96 -6.21 32.63 -9.92
N ASP A 97 -6.06 33.33 -8.80
CA ASP A 97 -6.81 34.54 -8.45
C ASP A 97 -5.93 35.80 -8.56
N SER A 98 -4.89 35.76 -9.39
CA SER A 98 -3.86 36.79 -9.62
C SER A 98 -2.89 37.08 -8.48
N ALA A 99 -3.21 36.73 -7.22
CA ALA A 99 -2.28 36.77 -6.11
C ALA A 99 -1.66 35.40 -5.83
N LEU A 100 -2.46 34.35 -5.96
CA LEU A 100 -2.11 32.97 -5.68
C LEU A 100 -2.55 32.07 -6.83
N THR A 101 -1.84 30.95 -6.97
CA THR A 101 -2.16 29.88 -7.91
C THR A 101 -2.33 28.59 -7.14
N SER A 102 -3.45 27.93 -7.37
CA SER A 102 -3.80 26.66 -6.76
C SER A 102 -3.33 25.51 -7.63
N TYR A 103 -2.69 24.52 -7.01
CA TYR A 103 -2.27 23.28 -7.63
C TYR A 103 -2.76 22.07 -6.81
N GLN A 104 -2.78 20.91 -7.44
CA GLN A 104 -3.08 19.65 -6.78
C GLN A 104 -1.99 18.64 -7.12
N ILE A 105 -1.46 17.98 -6.08
CA ILE A 105 -0.37 17.01 -6.17
C ILE A 105 -0.87 15.67 -5.63
N GLY A 106 -0.85 14.65 -6.49
CA GLY A 106 -1.06 13.26 -6.14
C GLY A 106 0.29 12.55 -6.00
N PHE A 107 0.55 11.93 -4.86
CA PHE A 107 1.77 11.17 -4.61
C PHE A 107 1.49 9.87 -3.84
N THR A 108 2.39 8.91 -3.99
CA THR A 108 2.24 7.55 -3.45
C THR A 108 3.61 6.86 -3.34
N SER A 109 3.68 5.59 -2.94
CA SER A 109 4.97 4.90 -2.78
C SER A 109 5.62 4.58 -4.14
N TRP A 110 6.86 4.07 -4.11
CA TRP A 110 7.53 3.60 -5.34
C TRP A 110 6.76 2.48 -6.05
N LEU A 111 5.84 1.77 -5.37
CA LEU A 111 5.02 0.72 -5.97
C LEU A 111 4.25 1.20 -7.21
N HIS A 112 3.92 2.49 -7.28
CA HIS A 112 3.21 3.05 -8.43
C HIS A 112 3.97 2.93 -9.75
N PHE A 113 5.31 2.91 -9.71
CA PHE A 113 6.14 2.73 -10.91
C PHE A 113 5.96 1.34 -11.56
N LEU A 114 5.60 0.32 -10.76
CA LEU A 114 5.36 -1.05 -11.25
C LEU A 114 4.19 -1.13 -12.24
N ARG A 115 3.31 -0.12 -12.28
CA ARG A 115 2.16 -0.07 -13.19
C ARG A 115 2.54 0.24 -14.64
N PHE A 116 3.71 0.85 -14.84
CA PHE A 116 4.15 1.37 -16.14
C PHE A 116 5.17 0.48 -16.82
N ARG A 117 5.45 -0.70 -16.25
CA ARG A 117 6.37 -1.68 -16.80
C ARG A 117 5.64 -3.03 -16.95
N LYS A 118 5.63 -3.55 -18.18
CA LYS A 118 5.10 -4.87 -18.53
C LYS A 118 6.24 -5.71 -19.07
N ASP A 119 6.30 -6.98 -18.66
CA ASP A 119 7.39 -7.87 -19.05
C ASP A 119 6.90 -9.32 -19.24
N ALA A 120 7.74 -10.12 -19.88
CA ALA A 120 7.54 -11.54 -20.13
C ALA A 120 8.75 -12.32 -19.56
N ARG A 121 8.58 -12.93 -18.40
CA ARG A 121 9.69 -13.58 -17.67
C ARG A 121 9.31 -14.93 -17.12
N ILE A 122 10.31 -15.79 -16.96
CA ILE A 122 10.19 -17.12 -16.40
C ILE A 122 11.18 -17.25 -15.26
N TRP A 123 10.70 -17.72 -14.11
CA TRP A 123 11.52 -18.16 -12.99
C TRP A 123 11.33 -19.66 -12.80
N GLN A 124 12.44 -20.35 -12.57
CA GLN A 124 12.47 -21.78 -12.28
C GLN A 124 13.14 -22.00 -10.94
N ASP A 125 12.54 -22.87 -10.12
CA ASP A 125 13.08 -23.26 -8.83
C ASP A 125 13.42 -22.03 -7.93
N LYS A 126 12.46 -21.09 -7.82
CA LYS A 126 12.60 -19.87 -7.00
C LYS A 126 11.47 -19.74 -5.98
N THR A 127 11.78 -19.18 -4.81
CA THR A 127 10.78 -18.78 -3.83
C THR A 127 10.10 -17.47 -4.25
N ALA A 128 8.88 -17.21 -3.77
CA ALA A 128 8.14 -16.03 -4.16
C ALA A 128 8.82 -14.71 -3.73
N ASP A 129 9.49 -14.67 -2.57
CA ASP A 129 10.29 -13.53 -2.12
C ASP A 129 11.50 -13.26 -3.01
N ALA A 130 12.16 -14.30 -3.52
CA ALA A 130 13.25 -14.14 -4.49
C ALA A 130 12.74 -13.57 -5.81
N ILE A 131 11.60 -14.06 -6.30
CA ILE A 131 10.96 -13.54 -7.53
C ILE A 131 10.56 -12.07 -7.35
N LEU A 132 9.90 -11.73 -6.24
CA LEU A 132 9.52 -10.35 -5.92
C LEU A 132 10.76 -9.45 -5.83
N THR A 133 11.84 -9.93 -5.23
CA THR A 133 13.13 -9.22 -5.14
C THR A 133 13.70 -8.92 -6.53
N ASP A 134 13.70 -9.91 -7.44
CA ASP A 134 14.17 -9.73 -8.82
C ASP A 134 13.34 -8.68 -9.58
N VAL A 135 12.01 -8.68 -9.40
CA VAL A 135 11.12 -7.71 -10.03
C VAL A 135 11.35 -6.31 -9.44
N PHE A 136 11.38 -6.17 -8.11
CA PHE A 136 11.58 -4.87 -7.47
C PHE A 136 12.95 -4.27 -7.78
N ASN A 137 14.02 -5.07 -7.80
CA ASN A 137 15.36 -4.57 -8.09
C ASN A 137 15.54 -4.09 -9.55
N ALA A 138 14.60 -4.38 -10.45
CA ALA A 138 14.55 -3.76 -11.78
C ALA A 138 14.12 -2.28 -11.75
N HIS A 139 13.58 -1.79 -10.62
CA HIS A 139 13.14 -0.41 -10.41
C HIS A 139 14.11 0.32 -9.47
N PRO A 140 14.83 1.36 -9.93
CA PRO A 140 15.79 2.10 -9.09
C PRO A 140 15.20 2.64 -7.79
N GLN A 141 13.93 3.08 -7.80
CA GLN A 141 13.23 3.64 -6.66
C GLN A 141 12.88 2.59 -5.59
N ALA A 142 12.89 1.32 -5.95
CA ALA A 142 12.59 0.20 -5.06
C ALA A 142 13.87 -0.42 -4.46
N GLN A 143 15.04 -0.25 -5.10
CA GLN A 143 16.29 -0.85 -4.64
C GLN A 143 16.61 -0.42 -3.20
N GLY A 144 16.69 -1.38 -2.28
CA GLY A 144 16.91 -1.13 -0.85
C GLY A 144 15.71 -0.52 -0.10
N ALA A 145 14.57 -0.32 -0.76
CA ALA A 145 13.36 0.29 -0.19
C ALA A 145 12.25 -0.75 0.09
N PHE A 146 12.61 -2.02 0.26
CA PHE A 146 11.71 -3.07 0.71
C PHE A 146 12.42 -4.11 1.58
N ARG A 147 11.63 -4.83 2.39
CA ARG A 147 12.11 -5.98 3.17
C ARG A 147 10.99 -6.98 3.42
N PHE A 148 11.39 -8.23 3.64
CA PHE A 148 10.50 -9.32 4.00
C PHE A 148 10.57 -9.57 5.51
N ALA A 149 9.42 -9.64 6.16
CA ALA A 149 9.26 -9.99 7.57
C ALA A 149 8.37 -11.23 7.67
N LEU A 150 8.89 -12.36 7.18
CA LEU A 150 8.13 -13.60 7.06
C LEU A 150 8.24 -14.41 8.35
N SER A 151 7.12 -14.94 8.83
CA SER A 151 7.10 -15.86 9.96
C SER A 151 7.76 -17.20 9.64
N GLN A 152 7.72 -17.61 8.36
CA GLN A 152 8.33 -18.85 7.88
C GLN A 152 8.93 -18.69 6.47
N PRO A 153 9.93 -19.50 6.07
CA PRO A 153 10.49 -19.50 4.72
C PRO A 153 9.47 -19.94 3.66
N LEU A 154 9.35 -19.20 2.56
CA LEU A 154 8.39 -19.49 1.48
C LEU A 154 8.78 -20.75 0.71
N ALA A 155 7.76 -21.47 0.21
CA ALA A 155 7.98 -22.65 -0.58
C ALA A 155 8.62 -22.30 -1.93
N GLN A 156 9.49 -23.18 -2.41
CA GLN A 156 10.09 -23.05 -3.74
C GLN A 156 9.06 -23.42 -4.80
N ARG A 157 8.95 -22.57 -5.81
CA ARG A 157 8.11 -22.80 -6.99
C ARG A 157 8.98 -23.40 -8.08
N SER A 158 8.55 -24.53 -8.63
CA SER A 158 9.24 -25.17 -9.76
C SER A 158 9.22 -24.29 -11.02
N PHE A 159 8.09 -23.60 -11.26
CA PHE A 159 7.91 -22.76 -12.43
C PHE A 159 6.97 -21.58 -12.14
N CYS A 160 7.36 -20.37 -12.54
CA CYS A 160 6.54 -19.18 -12.42
C CYS A 160 6.73 -18.29 -13.66
N VAL A 161 5.62 -17.77 -14.19
CA VAL A 161 5.62 -16.90 -15.38
C VAL A 161 4.99 -15.55 -15.04
N GLN A 162 5.63 -14.49 -15.53
CA GLN A 162 5.04 -13.16 -15.65
C GLN A 162 4.75 -12.91 -17.14
N TYR A 163 3.51 -12.50 -17.44
CA TYR A 163 3.13 -11.95 -18.74
C TYR A 163 2.13 -10.79 -18.56
N GLU A 164 2.49 -9.86 -17.69
CA GLU A 164 1.61 -8.79 -17.21
C GLU A 164 2.46 -7.63 -16.65
N THR A 165 1.82 -6.56 -16.16
CA THR A 165 2.56 -5.48 -15.50
C THR A 165 3.23 -5.98 -14.22
N ASP A 166 4.37 -5.38 -13.87
CA ASP A 166 5.07 -5.72 -12.63
C ASP A 166 4.12 -5.55 -11.41
N TRP A 167 3.23 -4.56 -11.45
CA TRP A 167 2.22 -4.32 -10.41
C TRP A 167 1.26 -5.51 -10.26
N ASN A 168 0.62 -5.96 -11.34
CA ASN A 168 -0.34 -7.05 -11.28
C ASN A 168 0.34 -8.35 -10.85
N PHE A 169 1.52 -8.63 -11.43
CA PHE A 169 2.30 -9.82 -11.11
C PHE A 169 2.68 -9.90 -9.64
N CYS A 170 3.26 -8.83 -9.09
CA CYS A 170 3.67 -8.80 -7.70
C CYS A 170 2.49 -8.96 -6.74
N HIS A 171 1.37 -8.26 -6.98
CA HIS A 171 0.18 -8.39 -6.14
C HIS A 171 -0.43 -9.79 -6.22
N ARG A 172 -0.56 -10.37 -7.41
CA ARG A 172 -1.06 -11.73 -7.59
C ARG A 172 -0.17 -12.75 -6.88
N LEU A 173 1.15 -12.62 -6.99
CA LEU A 173 2.09 -13.52 -6.33
C LEU A 173 2.03 -13.39 -4.80
N MET A 174 1.98 -12.16 -4.28
CA MET A 174 1.81 -11.92 -2.85
C MET A 174 0.51 -12.53 -2.32
N GLU A 175 -0.61 -12.28 -3.00
CA GLU A 175 -1.92 -12.80 -2.60
C GLU A 175 -2.00 -14.33 -2.65
N ALA A 176 -1.35 -14.97 -3.62
CA ALA A 176 -1.26 -16.43 -3.72
C ALA A 176 -0.54 -17.05 -2.51
N GLU A 177 0.50 -16.38 -2.03
CA GLU A 177 1.28 -16.81 -0.86
C GLU A 177 0.70 -16.34 0.49
N GLY A 178 -0.44 -15.62 0.47
CA GLY A 178 -1.02 -15.03 1.68
C GLY A 178 -0.22 -13.85 2.24
N LEU A 179 0.64 -13.25 1.44
CA LEU A 179 1.44 -12.08 1.81
C LEU A 179 0.61 -10.80 1.67
N PHE A 180 0.84 -9.88 2.58
CA PHE A 180 0.35 -8.51 2.51
C PHE A 180 1.47 -7.55 2.88
N SER A 181 1.27 -6.27 2.55
CA SER A 181 2.30 -5.25 2.71
C SER A 181 1.77 -3.99 3.37
N TYR A 182 2.69 -3.24 3.98
CA TYR A 182 2.46 -1.89 4.47
C TYR A 182 3.73 -1.05 4.27
N VAL A 183 3.59 0.27 4.32
CA VAL A 183 4.68 1.21 4.09
C VAL A 183 5.14 1.80 5.42
N GLU A 184 6.41 1.64 5.75
CA GLU A 184 7.07 2.31 6.86
C GLU A 184 7.72 3.59 6.38
N GLN A 185 7.38 4.71 7.01
CA GLN A 185 7.93 6.03 6.70
C GLN A 185 9.19 6.27 7.55
N ALA A 186 10.29 6.68 6.92
CA ALA A 186 11.48 7.06 7.67
C ALA A 186 11.25 8.38 8.42
N ALA A 187 11.74 8.47 9.66
CA ALA A 187 11.51 9.64 10.52
C ALA A 187 12.11 10.94 9.97
N ASP A 188 13.17 10.84 9.15
CA ASP A 188 13.78 11.98 8.45
C ASP A 188 12.97 12.46 7.24
N GLY A 189 11.91 11.74 6.86
CA GLY A 189 11.05 12.05 5.73
C GLY A 189 11.72 11.90 4.37
N LYS A 190 12.88 11.24 4.27
CA LYS A 190 13.63 11.12 2.99
C LYS A 190 13.38 9.82 2.25
N SER A 191 12.75 8.85 2.90
CA SER A 191 12.53 7.53 2.33
C SER A 191 11.30 6.86 2.94
N HIS A 192 10.84 5.80 2.27
CA HIS A 192 9.90 4.85 2.84
C HIS A 192 10.35 3.43 2.49
N THR A 193 10.01 2.46 3.33
CA THR A 193 10.29 1.04 3.10
C THR A 193 8.99 0.26 3.01
N LEU A 194 8.83 -0.53 1.95
CA LEU A 194 7.75 -1.49 1.85
C LEU A 194 8.08 -2.72 2.69
N VAL A 195 7.21 -3.06 3.63
CA VAL A 195 7.35 -4.26 4.45
C VAL A 195 6.34 -5.28 3.97
N ILE A 196 6.83 -6.46 3.57
CA ILE A 196 6.01 -7.58 3.11
C ILE A 196 6.03 -8.67 4.17
N THR A 197 4.85 -9.14 4.59
CA THR A 197 4.68 -10.09 5.69
C THR A 197 3.51 -11.04 5.46
N ASP A 198 3.51 -12.18 6.15
CA ASP A 198 2.42 -13.16 6.21
C ASP A 198 1.66 -13.16 7.54
N ASP A 199 2.11 -12.40 8.55
CA ASP A 199 1.55 -12.45 9.90
C ASP A 199 1.30 -11.06 10.49
N ILE A 200 0.09 -10.87 11.01
CA ILE A 200 -0.35 -9.67 11.72
C ILE A 200 0.52 -9.41 12.95
N GLY A 201 1.03 -10.47 13.59
CA GLY A 201 1.94 -10.36 14.74
C GLY A 201 3.28 -9.65 14.44
N THR A 202 3.65 -9.54 13.16
CA THR A 202 4.88 -8.84 12.73
C THR A 202 4.69 -7.33 12.55
N LEU A 203 3.45 -6.84 12.62
CA LEU A 203 3.14 -5.41 12.51
C LEU A 203 3.73 -4.68 13.72
N LYS A 204 4.44 -3.58 13.47
CA LYS A 204 4.99 -2.77 14.55
C LYS A 204 3.85 -2.15 15.36
N PRO A 205 3.86 -2.27 16.70
CA PRO A 205 2.89 -1.59 17.53
C PRO A 205 3.03 -0.07 17.39
N MET A 206 1.91 0.64 17.37
CA MET A 206 1.92 2.11 17.44
C MET A 206 2.33 2.56 18.84
N SER A 207 2.96 3.74 18.96
CA SER A 207 3.26 4.33 20.27
C SER A 207 1.99 4.57 21.11
N LEU A 208 0.91 4.97 20.44
CA LEU A 208 -0.41 5.12 21.05
C LEU A 208 -1.13 3.77 21.04
N GLN A 209 -1.22 3.14 22.21
CA GLN A 209 -1.86 1.82 22.40
C GLN A 209 -3.36 1.92 22.71
N THR A 210 -3.78 3.03 23.31
CA THR A 210 -5.17 3.28 23.70
C THR A 210 -5.63 4.58 23.09
N VAL A 211 -6.80 4.56 22.43
CA VAL A 211 -7.44 5.74 21.84
C VAL A 211 -8.83 5.88 22.46
N ASN A 212 -9.17 7.08 22.91
CA ASN A 212 -10.47 7.36 23.51
C ASN A 212 -11.57 7.38 22.43
N PHE A 213 -12.80 7.05 22.85
CA PHE A 213 -14.01 7.22 22.04
C PHE A 213 -14.90 8.28 22.69
N TYR A 214 -15.19 9.37 21.99
CA TYR A 214 -16.13 10.39 22.42
C TYR A 214 -17.35 10.38 21.52
N ARG A 215 -18.53 10.17 22.11
CA ARG A 215 -19.79 10.39 21.39
C ARG A 215 -19.92 11.90 21.13
N ALA A 216 -20.24 12.27 19.88
CA ALA A 216 -20.31 13.66 19.43
C ALA A 216 -20.92 14.61 20.47
N GLY A 217 -20.14 15.61 20.88
CA GLY A 217 -20.45 16.64 21.88
C GLY A 217 -19.37 17.74 21.82
N THR A 218 -19.68 18.94 22.31
CA THR A 218 -18.97 20.20 22.01
C THR A 218 -17.52 20.34 22.50
N ASN A 219 -16.93 19.32 23.13
CA ASN A 219 -15.53 19.31 23.58
C ASN A 219 -14.77 18.08 23.03
N SER A 220 -14.86 17.81 21.72
CA SER A 220 -14.13 16.69 21.13
C SER A 220 -12.62 16.96 21.14
N GLU A 221 -11.85 16.10 21.81
CA GLU A 221 -10.39 16.11 21.68
C GLU A 221 -9.99 15.73 20.24
N THR A 222 -8.92 16.34 19.72
CA THR A 222 -8.42 16.12 18.36
C THR A 222 -7.88 14.69 18.14
N ASN A 223 -7.61 13.92 19.20
CA ASN A 223 -7.00 12.58 19.14
C ASN A 223 -7.95 11.48 19.62
N ALA A 224 -9.16 11.42 19.07
CA ALA A 224 -10.13 10.43 19.51
C ALA A 224 -11.05 9.96 18.39
N PHE A 225 -11.61 8.76 18.57
CA PHE A 225 -12.67 8.25 17.72
C PHE A 225 -13.99 8.94 18.09
N ILE A 226 -14.70 9.45 17.09
CA ILE A 226 -16.01 10.10 17.27
C ILE A 226 -17.18 9.29 16.71
N GLN A 227 -16.88 8.27 15.91
CA GLN A 227 -17.86 7.41 15.26
C GLN A 227 -17.40 5.96 15.34
N TRP A 228 -18.34 5.07 15.65
CA TRP A 228 -18.14 3.63 15.66
C TRP A 228 -19.38 2.95 15.09
N SER A 229 -19.18 2.04 14.15
CA SER A 229 -20.25 1.30 13.49
C SER A 229 -19.76 -0.08 13.09
N GLY A 230 -20.59 -1.10 13.31
CA GLY A 230 -20.37 -2.45 12.81
C GLY A 230 -21.07 -2.65 11.47
N THR A 231 -20.39 -3.28 10.51
CA THR A 231 -20.99 -3.75 9.26
C THR A 231 -20.73 -5.25 9.13
N ARG A 232 -21.74 -6.00 8.71
CA ARG A 232 -21.60 -7.40 8.28
C ARG A 232 -22.02 -7.49 6.82
N THR A 233 -21.24 -8.21 6.04
CA THR A 233 -21.53 -8.46 4.63
C THR A 233 -21.49 -9.96 4.41
N LEU A 234 -22.47 -10.50 3.69
CA LEU A 234 -22.53 -11.92 3.36
C LEU A 234 -21.27 -12.32 2.57
N GLN A 235 -20.65 -13.43 2.95
CA GLN A 235 -19.53 -14.04 2.21
C GLN A 235 -19.80 -15.54 1.98
N SER A 236 -18.98 -16.16 1.15
CA SER A 236 -19.00 -17.60 0.90
C SER A 236 -18.71 -18.38 2.19
N THR A 237 -19.34 -19.54 2.37
CA THR A 237 -19.22 -20.42 3.55
C THR A 237 -18.07 -21.41 3.42
N THR A 238 -17.71 -21.78 2.19
CA THR A 238 -16.70 -22.81 1.92
C THR A 238 -15.91 -22.47 0.68
N LEU A 239 -14.59 -22.72 0.72
CA LEU A 239 -13.73 -22.75 -0.46
C LEU A 239 -13.29 -24.19 -0.70
N THR A 240 -13.64 -24.74 -1.86
CA THR A 240 -13.18 -26.05 -2.30
C THR A 240 -12.22 -25.89 -3.47
N THR A 241 -11.00 -26.39 -3.31
CA THR A 241 -9.96 -26.42 -4.35
C THR A 241 -9.74 -27.86 -4.81
N ARG A 242 -9.52 -28.04 -6.12
CA ARG A 242 -9.20 -29.35 -6.72
C ARG A 242 -8.03 -29.22 -7.68
N THR A 243 -7.08 -30.14 -7.59
CA THR A 243 -5.90 -30.19 -8.46
C THR A 243 -5.79 -31.54 -9.14
N PHE A 244 -5.20 -31.56 -10.33
CA PHE A 244 -4.86 -32.78 -11.05
C PHE A 244 -3.35 -32.96 -11.10
N ASP A 245 -2.84 -33.92 -10.36
CA ASP A 245 -1.42 -34.27 -10.37
C ASP A 245 -1.21 -35.50 -11.27
N TYR A 246 -0.67 -35.30 -12.47
CA TYR A 246 -0.45 -36.40 -13.42
C TYR A 246 0.58 -37.42 -12.89
N LYS A 247 1.50 -37.03 -12.00
CA LYS A 247 2.48 -37.93 -11.39
C LYS A 247 1.88 -38.78 -10.28
N SER A 248 0.79 -38.29 -9.67
CA SER A 248 0.04 -39.00 -8.64
C SER A 248 -1.46 -38.72 -8.82
N PRO A 249 -2.15 -39.44 -9.72
CA PRO A 249 -3.57 -39.28 -9.96
C PRO A 249 -4.42 -39.39 -8.69
N ALA A 250 -5.59 -38.74 -8.69
CA ALA A 250 -6.49 -38.75 -7.55
C ALA A 250 -6.99 -40.18 -7.24
N THR A 251 -7.03 -40.52 -5.95
CA THR A 251 -7.59 -41.79 -5.45
C THR A 251 -8.66 -41.50 -4.40
N ALA A 252 -9.42 -42.52 -3.99
CA ALA A 252 -10.41 -42.36 -2.92
C ALA A 252 -9.79 -41.89 -1.59
N ILE A 253 -8.53 -42.24 -1.33
CA ILE A 253 -7.79 -41.86 -0.10
C ILE A 253 -7.07 -40.51 -0.27
N ASN A 254 -6.72 -40.14 -1.50
CA ASN A 254 -6.12 -38.85 -1.82
C ASN A 254 -6.88 -38.19 -2.98
N PRO A 255 -8.02 -37.54 -2.71
CA PRO A 255 -8.91 -36.99 -3.74
C PRO A 255 -8.35 -35.72 -4.40
N LYS A 256 -7.10 -35.32 -4.07
CA LYS A 256 -6.39 -34.13 -4.58
C LYS A 256 -7.27 -32.87 -4.53
N GLY A 257 -8.00 -32.72 -3.43
CA GLY A 257 -8.84 -31.58 -3.17
C GLY A 257 -8.84 -31.20 -1.71
N THR A 258 -8.99 -29.91 -1.44
CA THR A 258 -9.11 -29.37 -0.09
C THR A 258 -10.38 -28.55 -0.02
N SER A 259 -11.23 -28.85 0.96
CA SER A 259 -12.39 -28.02 1.30
C SER A 259 -12.12 -27.37 2.65
N VAL A 260 -12.11 -26.03 2.68
CA VAL A 260 -11.86 -25.25 3.90
C VAL A 260 -13.10 -24.41 4.19
N PRO A 261 -13.69 -24.53 5.38
CA PRO A 261 -14.75 -23.62 5.78
C PRO A 261 -14.18 -22.21 5.93
N THR A 262 -14.94 -21.20 5.52
CA THR A 262 -14.62 -19.82 5.84
C THR A 262 -14.91 -19.54 7.32
N MET A 263 -14.73 -18.29 7.77
CA MET A 263 -14.89 -17.93 9.18
C MET A 263 -16.27 -18.33 9.71
N THR A 264 -16.30 -19.09 10.80
CA THR A 264 -17.50 -19.74 11.36
C THR A 264 -18.48 -18.78 12.07
N THR A 265 -18.14 -17.50 12.21
CA THR A 265 -18.90 -16.51 12.99
C THR A 265 -19.61 -15.44 12.15
N GLN A 266 -19.91 -15.76 10.89
CA GLN A 266 -20.54 -14.82 9.95
C GLN A 266 -22.08 -14.76 10.00
N GLY A 267 -22.70 -15.51 10.92
CA GLY A 267 -24.16 -15.61 11.06
C GLY A 267 -24.73 -16.82 10.35
N ASP A 268 -26.05 -16.88 10.19
CA ASP A 268 -26.77 -17.97 9.53
C ASP A 268 -26.65 -17.85 8.01
N LEU A 269 -25.48 -18.25 7.49
CA LEU A 269 -25.19 -18.22 6.07
C LEU A 269 -25.82 -19.43 5.35
N PRO A 270 -26.32 -19.25 4.11
CA PRO A 270 -26.85 -20.36 3.32
C PRO A 270 -25.76 -21.41 3.04
N ALA A 271 -26.07 -22.69 3.27
CA ALA A 271 -25.13 -23.79 3.09
C ALA A 271 -24.59 -23.90 1.65
N GLN A 272 -25.38 -23.45 0.67
CA GLN A 272 -25.02 -23.47 -0.76
C GLN A 272 -24.00 -22.41 -1.18
N ALA A 273 -23.52 -21.54 -0.29
CA ALA A 273 -22.57 -20.48 -0.61
C ALA A 273 -21.12 -20.99 -0.74
N GLU A 274 -20.91 -22.05 -1.53
CA GLU A 274 -19.60 -22.60 -1.85
C GLU A 274 -18.95 -21.85 -3.01
N VAL A 275 -17.65 -21.62 -2.91
CA VAL A 275 -16.78 -21.29 -4.05
C VAL A 275 -15.95 -22.52 -4.37
N TYR A 276 -16.14 -23.05 -5.57
CA TYR A 276 -15.34 -24.15 -6.10
C TYR A 276 -14.33 -23.60 -7.10
N GLU A 277 -13.06 -23.99 -6.95
CA GLU A 277 -11.97 -23.59 -7.82
C GLU A 277 -11.14 -24.81 -8.26
N TYR A 278 -11.02 -25.00 -9.57
CA TYR A 278 -10.07 -25.97 -10.12
C TYR A 278 -8.74 -25.29 -10.37
N THR A 279 -7.68 -25.82 -9.78
CA THR A 279 -6.41 -25.13 -9.58
C THR A 279 -5.31 -25.61 -10.52
N GLY A 280 -5.67 -26.42 -11.51
CA GLY A 280 -4.74 -27.02 -12.45
C GLY A 280 -3.80 -28.03 -11.77
N ALA A 281 -2.57 -28.13 -12.28
CA ALA A 281 -1.63 -29.19 -11.92
C ALA A 281 -0.65 -28.84 -10.78
N TYR A 282 -0.79 -27.68 -10.15
CA TYR A 282 0.26 -27.10 -9.29
C TYR A 282 -0.17 -26.76 -7.86
N THR A 283 -1.20 -27.42 -7.31
CA THR A 283 -1.52 -27.27 -5.87
C THR A 283 -0.86 -28.36 -5.05
N TYR A 284 0.00 -27.95 -4.11
CA TYR A 284 0.68 -28.86 -3.20
C TYR A 284 -0.26 -29.35 -2.10
N GLY A 285 -0.14 -30.61 -1.72
CA GLY A 285 -0.98 -31.24 -0.69
C GLY A 285 -0.62 -30.90 0.77
N ALA A 286 0.50 -30.21 1.03
CA ALA A 286 0.98 -29.94 2.39
C ALA A 286 0.49 -28.59 2.94
N GLN A 287 -0.53 -28.65 3.79
CA GLN A 287 -1.24 -27.54 4.42
C GLN A 287 -0.53 -27.02 5.69
N GLY A 288 0.68 -26.50 5.56
CA GLY A 288 1.39 -25.86 6.70
C GLY A 288 1.05 -24.39 6.90
N ARG A 289 0.47 -23.72 5.90
CA ARG A 289 0.16 -22.28 5.93
C ARG A 289 -1.33 -22.06 5.77
N CYS A 290 -1.86 -21.22 6.65
CA CYS A 290 -3.19 -20.65 6.51
C CYS A 290 -3.26 -19.95 5.13
N ARG A 291 -4.14 -20.46 4.25
CA ARG A 291 -4.60 -19.81 3.00
C ARG A 291 -3.53 -19.60 1.91
N GLN A 292 -3.07 -20.68 1.29
CA GLN A 292 -2.52 -20.58 -0.07
C GLN A 292 -3.67 -20.60 -1.08
N ARG A 293 -3.87 -19.47 -1.78
CA ARG A 293 -4.71 -19.43 -2.98
C ARG A 293 -3.93 -20.08 -4.13
N PRO A 294 -4.60 -20.83 -5.01
CA PRO A 294 -3.93 -21.48 -6.11
C PRO A 294 -3.49 -20.45 -7.15
N SER A 295 -2.18 -20.37 -7.36
CA SER A 295 -1.58 -19.58 -8.43
C SER A 295 -1.60 -20.38 -9.74
N GLY A 296 -2.38 -19.96 -10.72
CA GLY A 296 -2.40 -20.63 -12.02
C GLY A 296 -3.41 -20.08 -13.01
N LEU A 297 -3.47 -18.75 -13.19
CA LEU A 297 -4.15 -18.17 -14.35
C LEU A 297 -3.09 -17.59 -15.30
N ALA A 298 -2.75 -18.39 -16.30
CA ALA A 298 -2.52 -17.85 -17.62
C ALA A 298 -3.91 -17.68 -18.25
N GLU A 299 -4.55 -16.53 -18.00
CA GLU A 299 -5.68 -16.10 -18.83
C GLU A 299 -5.09 -15.74 -20.19
N TYR A 300 -5.22 -16.67 -21.13
CA TYR A 300 -5.33 -16.32 -22.54
C TYR A 300 -6.78 -15.91 -22.77
N ASP A 301 -7.01 -14.61 -22.84
CA ASP A 301 -8.02 -13.96 -23.69
C ASP A 301 -7.45 -12.61 -24.17
#